data_AF-A0A7X3A518-F1
#
_entry.id   AF-A0A7X3A518-F1
#
_cell.length_a   1.000
_cell.length_b   1.000
_cell.length_c   1.000
_cell.angle_alpha   90.00
_cell.angle_beta   90.00
_cell.angle_gamma   90.00
#
_symmetry.space_group_name_H-M   'P 1'
#
loop_
_entity.id
_entity.type
_entity.pdbx_description
1 polymer ?
#
loop_
_entity_poly.entity_id
_entity_poly.type
_entity_poly.pdbx_seq_one_letter_code
_entity_poly.pdbx_strand_id
1 'polypeptide(L)'
;MSRSNKVVVPECKAALNQMKYEIASELGLYASNGDFAGHDTEFAGELGAVGGSAGGHLDWAHMTSRQTGAVGGSITKRLISQAESVLRGY
;
A
#
# COMPACT_ATOMS: atom_id res chain seq x y z
N MET A 1 16.45 -7.39 -18.17
CA MET A 1 15.33 -6.50 -18.57
C MET A 1 14.55 -6.11 -17.32
N SER A 2 14.80 -4.92 -16.77
CA SER A 2 14.03 -4.39 -15.64
C SER A 2 12.67 -3.93 -16.16
N ARG A 3 11.61 -4.70 -15.91
CA ARG A 3 10.23 -4.30 -16.18
C ARG A 3 9.80 -3.23 -15.18
N SER A 4 10.21 -1.98 -15.39
CA SER A 4 9.67 -0.86 -14.62
C SER A 4 8.22 -0.64 -15.06
N ASN A 5 7.24 -0.83 -14.16
CA ASN A 5 5.86 -0.39 -14.40
C ASN A 5 5.87 1.12 -14.67
N LYS A 6 5.67 1.50 -15.93
CA LYS A 6 5.60 2.92 -16.33
C LYS A 6 4.21 3.43 -16.00
N VAL A 7 4.15 4.55 -15.30
CA VAL A 7 2.89 5.30 -15.16
C VAL A 7 2.48 5.76 -16.55
N VAL A 8 1.24 5.45 -16.95
CA VAL A 8 0.72 5.79 -18.29
C VAL A 8 0.72 7.30 -18.51
N VAL A 9 0.43 8.07 -17.46
CA VAL A 9 0.49 9.54 -17.45
C VAL A 9 1.54 10.00 -16.43
N PRO A 10 2.73 10.43 -16.85
CA PRO A 10 3.84 10.79 -15.96
C PRO A 10 3.49 11.88 -14.94
N GLU A 11 2.67 12.86 -15.34
CA GLU A 11 2.22 13.98 -14.49
C GLU A 11 1.43 13.50 -13.26
N CYS A 12 0.72 12.38 -13.37
CA CYS A 12 -0.07 11.83 -12.28
C CYS A 12 0.79 11.16 -11.19
N LYS A 13 2.11 11.00 -11.39
CA LYS A 13 2.99 10.28 -10.45
C LYS A 13 2.96 10.87 -9.03
N ALA A 14 2.91 12.19 -8.90
CA ALA A 14 2.83 12.84 -7.60
C ALA A 14 1.48 12.54 -6.91
N ALA A 15 0.37 12.72 -7.62
CA ALA A 15 -0.97 12.43 -7.11
C ALA A 15 -1.17 10.96 -6.75
N LEU A 16 -0.64 10.03 -7.57
CA LEU A 16 -0.70 8.60 -7.30
C LEU A 16 0.13 8.20 -6.07
N ASN A 17 1.29 8.84 -5.87
CA ASN A 17 2.07 8.63 -4.65
C ASN A 17 1.33 9.12 -3.43
N GLN A 18 0.71 10.31 -3.49
CA GLN A 18 -0.13 10.81 -2.41
C GLN A 18 -1.27 9.84 -2.10
N MET A 19 -2.00 9.38 -3.12
CA MET A 19 -3.09 8.43 -2.94
C MET A 19 -2.61 7.09 -2.35
N LYS A 20 -1.44 6.59 -2.78
CA LYS A 20 -0.82 5.39 -2.21
C LYS A 20 -0.55 5.55 -0.72
N TYR A 21 -0.03 6.71 -0.32
CA TYR A 21 0.21 7.05 1.07
C TYR A 21 -1.10 7.20 1.85
N GLU A 22 -2.13 7.86 1.33
CA GLU A 22 -3.43 7.98 2.00
C GLU A 22 -4.09 6.61 2.21
N ILE A 23 -4.13 5.80 1.16
CA ILE A 23 -4.72 4.45 1.22
C ILE A 23 -3.95 3.56 2.18
N ALA A 24 -2.62 3.63 2.18
CA ALA A 24 -1.83 2.87 3.12
C ALA A 24 -2.17 3.24 4.58
N SER A 25 -2.53 4.51 4.86
CA SER A 25 -2.95 4.95 6.19
C SER A 25 -4.32 4.44 6.53
N GLU A 26 -5.25 4.49 5.58
CA GLU A 26 -6.61 3.98 5.77
C GLU A 26 -6.63 2.46 5.98
N LEU A 27 -5.75 1.73 5.30
CA LEU A 27 -5.59 0.28 5.46
C LEU A 27 -4.78 -0.11 6.71
N GLY A 28 -4.36 0.86 7.53
CA GLY A 28 -3.63 0.61 8.78
C GLY A 28 -2.18 0.15 8.57
N LEU A 29 -1.58 0.43 7.42
CA LEU A 29 -0.25 -0.07 7.04
C LEU A 29 0.89 0.83 7.56
N TYR A 30 0.59 1.97 8.17
CA TYR A 30 1.58 2.98 8.62
C TYR A 30 2.42 2.60 9.84
N ALA A 31 1.93 1.68 10.65
CA ALA A 31 2.66 1.16 11.78
C ALA A 31 1.89 -0.04 12.31
N SER A 32 2.12 -1.20 11.72
CA SER A 32 1.97 -2.44 12.46
C SER A 32 3.09 -3.38 12.04
N ASN A 33 4.33 -2.98 12.39
CA ASN A 33 5.31 -3.97 12.79
C ASN A 33 4.77 -4.58 14.11
N GLY A 34 3.91 -5.59 14.01
CA GLY A 34 3.53 -6.37 15.19
C GLY A 34 2.23 -7.18 15.17
N ASP A 35 1.10 -6.66 14.69
CA ASP A 35 -0.20 -7.21 15.13
C ASP A 35 -1.10 -7.81 14.04
N PHE A 36 -0.63 -7.94 12.80
CA PHE A 36 -1.28 -8.77 11.76
C PHE A 36 -0.48 -10.05 11.44
N ALA A 37 0.35 -10.51 12.38
CA ALA A 37 0.91 -11.86 12.39
C ALA A 37 -0.15 -12.87 12.89
N GLY A 38 -1.16 -13.14 12.06
CA GLY A 38 -2.17 -14.19 12.28
C GLY A 38 -3.05 -14.28 11.05
N HIS A 39 -2.74 -15.14 10.07
CA HIS A 39 -3.05 -16.56 10.21
C HIS A 39 -2.11 -17.51 9.42
N ASP A 40 -1.09 -17.01 8.71
CA ASP A 40 -0.30 -17.83 7.75
C ASP A 40 1.22 -17.83 8.02
N THR A 41 1.70 -17.47 9.21
CA THR A 41 3.16 -17.33 9.46
C THR A 41 3.63 -18.09 10.70
N GLU A 42 3.40 -19.40 10.71
CA GLU A 42 3.88 -20.35 11.73
C GLU A 42 5.37 -20.71 11.59
N PHE A 43 6.13 -20.02 10.72
CA PHE A 43 7.54 -20.30 10.47
C PHE A 43 8.48 -19.11 10.73
N ALA A 44 7.99 -17.87 10.77
CA ALA A 44 8.87 -16.68 10.88
C ALA A 44 8.99 -16.10 12.30
N GLY A 45 8.45 -16.77 13.31
CA GLY A 45 8.31 -16.22 14.67
C GLY A 45 9.47 -16.46 15.65
N GLU A 46 10.46 -17.32 15.35
CA GLU A 46 11.45 -17.71 16.37
C GLU A 46 12.73 -16.85 16.42
N LEU A 47 12.83 -15.76 15.64
CA LEU A 47 14.03 -14.93 15.67
C LEU A 47 13.75 -13.44 15.74
N GLY A 48 13.48 -13.00 16.97
CA GLY A 48 13.96 -11.72 17.50
C GLY A 48 13.51 -10.44 16.80
N ALA A 49 12.49 -9.78 17.35
CA ALA A 49 12.33 -8.34 17.21
C ALA A 49 12.11 -7.72 18.59
N VAL A 50 13.23 -7.45 19.26
CA VAL A 50 13.32 -6.63 20.47
C VAL A 50 13.22 -5.15 20.08
N GLY A 51 12.35 -4.41 20.75
CA GLY A 51 12.53 -3.01 21.16
C GLY A 51 12.67 -1.91 20.08
N GLY A 52 11.60 -1.12 19.94
CA GLY A 52 11.66 0.36 20.04
C GLY A 52 12.05 1.19 18.81
N SER A 53 11.10 2.00 18.31
CA SER A 53 11.23 3.48 18.17
C SER A 53 9.98 4.04 17.47
N ALA A 54 9.32 5.00 18.12
CA ALA A 54 8.15 5.70 17.63
C ALA A 54 8.55 6.71 16.54
N GLY A 55 8.55 6.25 15.30
CA GLY A 55 8.67 7.07 14.10
C GLY A 55 8.14 6.26 12.92
N GLY A 56 6.83 6.33 12.68
CA GLY A 56 6.13 5.47 11.72
C GLY A 56 6.64 5.64 10.29
N HIS A 57 7.60 4.81 9.90
CA HIS A 57 8.07 4.68 8.54
C HIS A 57 7.29 3.55 7.85
N LEU A 58 6.69 3.85 6.70
CA LEU A 58 6.06 2.85 5.85
C LEU A 58 7.12 1.97 5.21
N ASP A 59 7.26 0.74 5.71
CA ASP A 59 8.19 -0.23 5.14
C ASP A 59 7.55 -1.03 4.01
N TRP A 60 7.51 -0.44 2.81
CA TRP A 60 7.01 -1.13 1.61
C TRP A 60 7.81 -2.41 1.27
N ALA A 61 9.05 -2.56 1.75
CA ALA A 61 9.89 -3.71 1.43
C ALA A 61 9.52 -4.95 2.25
N HIS A 62 8.96 -4.76 3.46
CA HIS A 62 8.51 -5.85 4.34
C HIS A 62 7.01 -6.11 4.32
N MET A 63 6.27 -5.44 3.44
CA MET A 63 4.83 -5.67 3.30
C MET A 63 4.51 -6.96 2.56
N THR A 64 3.47 -7.65 3.00
CA THR A 64 2.99 -8.86 2.31
C THR A 64 2.49 -8.52 0.90
N SER A 65 2.59 -9.48 -0.02
CA SER A 65 2.05 -9.34 -1.38
C SER A 65 0.55 -9.00 -1.38
N ARG A 66 -0.20 -9.50 -0.38
CA ARG A 66 -1.63 -9.20 -0.21
C ARG A 66 -1.86 -7.74 0.17
N GLN A 67 -1.09 -7.18 1.11
CA GLN A 67 -1.21 -5.78 1.53
C GLN A 67 -0.83 -4.82 0.40
N THR A 68 0.30 -5.07 -0.28
CA THR A 68 0.71 -4.27 -1.44
C THR A 68 -0.32 -4.35 -2.57
N GLY A 69 -0.89 -5.55 -2.80
CA GLY A 69 -1.97 -5.75 -3.75
C GLY A 69 -3.27 -5.00 -3.37
N ALA A 70 -3.64 -5.00 -2.09
CA ALA A 70 -4.82 -4.27 -1.60
C ALA A 70 -4.71 -2.75 -1.80
N VAL A 71 -3.50 -2.20 -1.62
CA VAL A 71 -3.21 -0.78 -1.90
C VAL A 71 -3.34 -0.47 -3.39
N GLY A 72 -2.74 -1.29 -4.26
CA GLY A 72 -2.88 -1.12 -5.72
C GLY A 72 -4.34 -1.25 -6.21
N GLY A 73 -5.08 -2.20 -5.66
CA GLY A 73 -6.49 -2.41 -5.98
C GLY A 73 -7.39 -1.25 -5.55
N SER A 74 -7.14 -0.66 -4.38
CA SER A 74 -7.91 0.51 -3.90
C SER A 74 -7.58 1.79 -4.68
N ILE A 75 -6.32 1.99 -5.09
CA ILE A 75 -5.97 3.06 -6.04
C ILE A 75 -6.80 2.92 -7.31
N THR A 76 -6.82 1.70 -7.87
CA THR A 76 -7.55 1.42 -9.13
C THR A 76 -9.06 1.67 -8.97
N LYS A 77 -9.66 1.21 -7.87
CA LYS A 77 -11.08 1.45 -7.56
C LYS A 77 -11.41 2.94 -7.46
N ARG A 78 -10.57 3.75 -6.81
CA ARG A 78 -10.78 5.20 -6.70
C ARG A 78 -10.71 5.88 -8.05
N LEU A 79 -9.72 5.54 -8.87
CA LEU A 79 -9.56 6.11 -10.21
C LEU A 79 -10.77 5.79 -11.09
N ILE A 80 -11.26 4.55 -11.06
CA ILE A 80 -12.46 4.15 -11.80
C ILE A 80 -13.68 4.91 -11.29
N SER A 81 -13.89 4.98 -9.98
CA SER A 81 -15.02 5.72 -9.40
C SER A 81 -15.00 7.22 -9.74
N GLN A 82 -13.82 7.85 -9.75
CA GLN A 82 -13.65 9.22 -10.21
C GLN A 82 -13.97 9.37 -11.71
N ALA A 83 -13.48 8.44 -12.54
CA ALA A 83 -13.76 8.43 -13.97
C ALA A 83 -15.26 8.22 -14.26
N GLU A 84 -15.92 7.31 -13.55
CA GLU A 84 -17.37 7.09 -13.63
C GLU A 84 -18.15 8.35 -13.24
N SER A 85 -17.70 9.06 -12.20
CA SER A 85 -18.34 10.31 -11.76
C SER A 85 -18.23 11.40 -12.81
N VAL A 86 -17.09 11.50 -13.50
CA VAL A 86 -16.91 12.43 -14.63
C VAL A 86 -17.80 12.02 -15.80
N LEU A 87 -17.82 10.73 -16.15
CA LEU A 87 -18.61 10.21 -17.27
C LEU A 87 -20.12 10.32 -17.03
N ARG A 88 -20.60 10.12 -15.81
CA ARG A 88 -22.02 10.26 -15.45
C ARG A 88 -22.48 11.72 -15.39
N GLY A 89 -21.53 12.66 -15.36
CA GLY A 89 -21.78 14.11 -15.40
C GLY A 89 -21.78 14.71 -16.81
N TYR A 90 -21.49 13.91 -17.85
CA TYR A 90 -21.71 14.23 -19.26
C TYR A 90 -23.07 13.70 -19.72
#